data_AF-A0A371WF87-F1
#
_entry.id   AF-A0A371WF87-F1
#
_cell.length_a   1.000
_cell.length_b   1.000
_cell.length_c   1.000
_cell.angle_alpha   90.00
_cell.angle_beta   90.00
_cell.angle_gamma   90.00
#
_symmetry.space_group_name_H-M   'P 1'
#
loop_
_entity.id
_entity.type
_entity.pdbx_description
1 polymer ?
#
loop_
_entity_poly.entity_id
_entity_poly.type
_entity_poly.pdbx_seq_one_letter_code
_entity_poly.pdbx_strand_id
1 'polypeptide(L)'
;MHESGVRRMTRTAFLAAAMTIGFVGAAQAADISGLWLNDDRDAAIEISACGNALCGHIVWLKAPLDAAGKPAQDVNNPDAASRIRPLCGLQVIADLAPQSDGTWDNGHGYDPDSGKSYTLSAQLSGPDTLDLRGYVGMKLMGETETMTRAPKDLPRCKAGAK
;
A
#
# COMPACT_ATOMS: atom_id res chain seq x y z
N MET A 1 1.39 -91.93 -17.69
CA MET A 1 2.37 -90.99 -18.28
C MET A 1 1.78 -89.59 -18.26
N HIS A 2 2.63 -88.61 -17.94
CA HIS A 2 2.45 -87.16 -17.83
C HIS A 2 2.10 -86.58 -16.45
N GLU A 3 3.12 -85.88 -15.96
CA GLU A 3 3.31 -85.19 -14.69
C GLU A 3 2.86 -83.72 -14.71
N SER A 4 3.00 -83.08 -13.54
CA SER A 4 3.31 -81.65 -13.32
C SER A 4 2.13 -80.66 -13.44
N GLY A 5 1.95 -79.68 -12.55
CA GLY A 5 2.73 -79.24 -11.40
C GLY A 5 2.03 -78.02 -10.77
N VAL A 6 2.11 -77.91 -9.45
CA VAL A 6 1.54 -76.82 -8.66
C VAL A 6 2.39 -75.56 -8.84
N ARG A 7 1.83 -74.48 -9.40
CA ARG A 7 2.49 -73.16 -9.44
C ARG A 7 2.24 -72.40 -8.14
N ARG A 8 3.30 -72.25 -7.34
CA ARG A 8 3.37 -71.28 -6.25
C ARG A 8 3.41 -69.87 -6.86
N MET A 9 2.44 -69.03 -6.55
CA MET A 9 2.43 -67.63 -6.95
C MET A 9 2.96 -66.80 -5.77
N THR A 10 4.17 -66.27 -5.93
CA THR A 10 4.89 -65.46 -4.96
C THR A 10 4.15 -64.14 -4.73
N ARG A 11 3.88 -63.79 -3.47
CA ARG A 11 3.26 -62.52 -3.07
C ARG A 11 4.30 -61.39 -3.15
N THR A 12 4.23 -60.55 -4.18
CA THR A 12 5.00 -59.30 -4.23
C THR A 12 4.18 -58.20 -3.56
N ALA A 13 4.57 -57.80 -2.35
CA ALA A 13 3.99 -56.65 -1.67
C ALA A 13 4.64 -55.37 -2.24
N PHE A 14 3.86 -54.54 -2.94
CA PHE A 14 4.27 -53.19 -3.32
C PHE A 14 3.91 -52.21 -2.19
N LEU A 15 4.93 -51.70 -1.49
CA LEU A 15 4.81 -50.55 -0.59
C LEU A 15 4.74 -49.28 -1.44
N ALA A 16 3.52 -48.75 -1.63
CA ALA A 16 3.32 -47.44 -2.24
C ALA A 16 3.57 -46.35 -1.20
N ALA A 17 4.72 -45.67 -1.28
CA ALA A 17 4.99 -44.47 -0.51
C ALA A 17 4.18 -43.30 -1.10
N ALA A 18 3.13 -42.87 -0.39
CA ALA A 18 2.35 -41.70 -0.75
C ALA A 18 3.15 -40.43 -0.47
N MET A 19 3.69 -39.81 -1.51
CA MET A 19 4.38 -38.53 -1.43
C MET A 19 3.34 -37.41 -1.40
N THR A 20 3.01 -36.92 -0.20
CA THR A 20 2.15 -35.73 -0.04
C THR A 20 2.95 -34.50 -0.45
N ILE A 21 2.70 -33.99 -1.66
CA ILE A 21 3.17 -32.68 -2.09
C ILE A 21 2.37 -31.65 -1.30
N GLY A 22 2.97 -31.08 -0.25
CA GLY A 22 2.41 -29.95 0.46
C GLY A 22 2.40 -28.73 -0.47
N PHE A 23 1.21 -28.23 -0.82
CA PHE A 23 1.07 -26.91 -1.40
C PHE A 23 1.44 -25.89 -0.32
N VAL A 24 2.65 -25.32 -0.42
CA VAL A 24 3.01 -24.14 0.34
C VAL A 24 2.30 -22.97 -0.34
N GLY A 25 1.14 -22.58 0.19
CA GLY A 25 0.50 -21.33 -0.23
C GLY A 25 1.43 -20.18 0.15
N ALA A 26 1.95 -19.46 -0.84
CA ALA A 26 2.61 -18.20 -0.58
C ALA A 26 1.57 -17.26 0.03
N ALA A 27 1.71 -16.94 1.32
CA ALA A 27 1.00 -15.82 1.90
C ALA A 27 1.46 -14.58 1.12
N GLN A 28 0.63 -14.11 0.18
CA GLN A 28 0.84 -12.77 -0.38
C GLN A 28 0.69 -11.83 0.81
N ALA A 29 1.78 -11.16 1.19
CA ALA A 29 1.70 -10.02 2.07
C ALA A 29 0.64 -9.08 1.47
N ALA A 30 -0.35 -8.69 2.27
CA ALA A 30 -1.39 -7.79 1.80
C ALA A 30 -0.72 -6.52 1.29
N ASP A 31 -0.96 -6.13 0.04
CA ASP A 31 -0.39 -4.93 -0.55
C ASP A 31 -1.30 -3.73 -0.26
N ILE A 32 -0.73 -2.63 0.26
CA ILE A 32 -1.46 -1.38 0.51
C ILE A 32 -1.59 -0.51 -0.76
N SER A 33 -1.08 -0.96 -1.90
CA SER A 33 -1.28 -0.27 -3.17
C SER A 33 -2.76 -0.07 -3.47
N GLY A 34 -3.10 1.13 -3.98
CA GLY A 34 -4.47 1.51 -4.32
C GLY A 34 -4.83 2.92 -3.88
N LEU A 35 -6.14 3.21 -3.94
CA LEU A 35 -6.70 4.51 -3.61
C LEU A 35 -7.21 4.54 -2.17
N TRP A 36 -6.77 5.53 -1.42
CA TRP A 36 -7.09 5.72 -0.02
C TRP A 36 -7.63 7.13 0.21
N LEU A 37 -8.80 7.21 0.83
CA LEU A 37 -9.41 8.44 1.29
C LEU A 37 -8.90 8.75 2.70
N ASN A 38 -8.45 9.98 2.93
CA ASN A 38 -8.03 10.46 4.24
C ASN A 38 -9.19 10.48 5.25
N ASP A 39 -8.88 10.65 6.53
CA ASP A 39 -9.89 10.61 7.61
C ASP A 39 -10.97 11.69 7.43
N ASP A 40 -10.57 12.90 7.05
CA ASP A 40 -11.49 14.03 6.78
C ASP A 40 -12.32 13.88 5.48
N ARG A 41 -12.01 12.87 4.67
CA ARG A 41 -12.69 12.55 3.41
C ARG A 41 -12.70 13.69 2.41
N ASP A 42 -11.63 14.47 2.37
CA ASP A 42 -11.47 15.60 1.47
C ASP A 42 -10.25 15.48 0.54
N ALA A 43 -9.42 14.45 0.71
CA ALA A 43 -8.34 14.10 -0.19
C ALA A 43 -8.25 12.58 -0.39
N ALA A 44 -7.89 12.15 -1.60
CA ALA A 44 -7.53 10.76 -1.85
C ALA A 44 -6.10 10.64 -2.36
N ILE A 45 -5.38 9.67 -1.79
CA ILE A 45 -3.99 9.35 -2.09
C ILE A 45 -3.95 8.03 -2.85
N GLU A 46 -3.27 8.01 -3.99
CA GLU A 46 -2.90 6.77 -4.66
C GLU A 46 -1.53 6.31 -4.17
N ILE A 47 -1.50 5.16 -3.51
CA ILE A 47 -0.28 4.48 -3.11
C ILE A 47 0.09 3.48 -4.21
N SER A 48 1.34 3.56 -4.69
CA SER A 48 1.86 2.70 -5.75
C SER A 48 3.37 2.50 -5.62
N ALA A 49 3.90 1.46 -6.28
CA ALA A 49 5.33 1.17 -6.26
C ALA A 49 6.17 2.27 -6.92
N CYS A 50 7.26 2.64 -6.26
CA CYS A 50 8.30 3.56 -6.76
C CYS A 50 9.68 2.95 -6.52
N GLY A 51 10.07 1.99 -7.38
CA GLY A 51 11.28 1.19 -7.17
C GLY A 51 11.04 0.07 -6.16
N ASN A 52 11.83 0.04 -5.09
CA ASN A 52 11.74 -0.98 -4.02
C ASN A 52 10.86 -0.55 -2.83
N ALA A 53 10.20 0.60 -2.95
CA ALA A 53 9.34 1.19 -1.93
C ALA A 53 7.98 1.58 -2.52
N LEU A 54 7.10 2.10 -1.66
CA LEU A 54 5.82 2.69 -2.04
C LEU A 54 5.87 4.21 -1.93
N CYS A 55 5.20 4.87 -2.87
CA CYS A 55 5.01 6.31 -2.90
C CYS A 55 3.52 6.63 -3.03
N GLY A 56 3.14 7.79 -2.50
CA GLY A 56 1.75 8.25 -2.43
C GLY A 56 1.59 9.62 -3.06
N HIS A 57 0.62 9.76 -3.95
CA HIS A 57 0.28 11.03 -4.59
C HIS A 57 -1.16 11.41 -4.35
N ILE A 58 -1.43 12.70 -4.13
CA ILE A 58 -2.80 13.21 -4.09
C ILE A 58 -3.40 13.11 -5.49
N VAL A 59 -4.50 12.37 -5.63
CA VAL A 59 -5.17 12.12 -6.92
C VAL A 59 -6.59 12.62 -6.96
N TRP A 60 -7.14 13.07 -5.83
CA TRP A 60 -8.43 13.74 -5.75
C TRP A 60 -8.45 14.68 -4.55
N LEU A 61 -9.19 15.78 -4.70
CA LEU A 61 -9.48 16.76 -3.66
C LEU A 61 -10.97 17.11 -3.74
N LYS A 62 -11.61 17.26 -2.58
CA LYS A 62 -12.97 17.79 -2.47
C LYS A 62 -13.05 19.24 -2.92
N ALA A 63 -12.01 20.02 -2.64
CA ALA A 63 -11.83 21.40 -3.09
C ALA A 63 -10.59 21.50 -4.01
N PRO A 64 -10.69 21.09 -5.29
CA PRO A 64 -9.55 21.10 -6.21
C PRO A 64 -9.19 22.49 -6.75
N LEU A 65 -10.05 23.49 -6.50
CA LEU A 65 -9.86 24.87 -6.92
C LEU A 65 -9.91 25.82 -5.72
N ASP A 66 -9.12 26.90 -5.78
CA ASP A 66 -9.16 28.01 -4.85
C ASP A 66 -10.37 28.94 -5.09
N ALA A 67 -10.51 29.98 -4.24
CA ALA A 67 -11.59 30.96 -4.36
C ALA A 67 -11.57 31.78 -5.67
N ALA A 68 -10.43 31.82 -6.37
CA ALA A 68 -10.28 32.47 -7.66
C ALA A 68 -10.49 31.50 -8.85
N GLY A 69 -10.87 30.24 -8.58
CA GLY A 69 -11.08 29.21 -9.59
C GLY A 69 -9.80 28.61 -10.17
N LYS A 70 -8.64 28.85 -9.55
CA LYS A 70 -7.34 28.27 -9.95
C LYS A 70 -7.11 26.94 -9.21
N PRO A 71 -6.26 26.04 -9.72
CA PRO A 71 -5.92 24.81 -8.98
C PRO A 71 -5.45 25.11 -7.56
N ALA A 72 -5.95 24.35 -6.58
CA ALA A 72 -5.47 24.46 -5.20
C ALA A 72 -3.95 24.23 -5.15
N GLN A 73 -3.23 25.11 -4.46
CA GLN A 73 -1.77 25.12 -4.40
C GLN A 73 -1.27 24.82 -2.99
N ASP A 74 -0.01 24.42 -2.90
CA ASP A 74 0.72 24.09 -1.67
C ASP A 74 1.09 25.33 -0.84
N VAL A 75 0.10 26.17 -0.51
CA VAL A 75 0.30 27.52 0.04
C VAL A 75 1.02 27.55 1.39
N ASN A 76 0.99 26.45 2.14
CA ASN A 76 1.63 26.33 3.45
C ASN A 76 3.07 25.81 3.37
N ASN A 77 3.60 25.55 2.16
CA ASN A 77 4.96 25.06 2.03
C ASN A 77 5.99 26.01 2.70
N PRO A 78 6.94 25.49 3.50
CA PRO A 78 7.98 26.31 4.10
C PRO A 78 8.87 27.01 3.06
N ASP A 79 9.09 26.39 1.90
CA ASP A 79 9.75 27.02 0.76
C ASP A 79 8.75 27.83 -0.06
N ALA A 80 8.96 29.15 -0.13
CA ALA A 80 8.10 30.06 -0.87
C ALA A 80 8.02 29.74 -2.37
N ALA A 81 9.09 29.22 -2.98
CA ALA A 81 9.08 28.85 -4.39
C ALA A 81 8.20 27.61 -4.66
N SER A 82 8.05 26.75 -3.65
CA SER A 82 7.24 25.54 -3.71
C SER A 82 5.74 25.80 -3.49
N ARG A 83 5.35 26.98 -3.00
CA ARG A 83 3.93 27.31 -2.71
C ARG A 83 3.03 27.42 -3.93
N ILE A 84 3.61 27.54 -5.12
CA ILE A 84 2.86 27.59 -6.38
C ILE A 84 2.54 26.21 -6.95
N ARG A 85 3.07 25.14 -6.34
CA ARG A 85 2.86 23.78 -6.82
C ARG A 85 1.40 23.37 -6.60
N PRO A 86 0.74 22.75 -7.59
CA PRO A 86 -0.61 22.21 -7.38
C PRO A 86 -0.60 21.10 -6.33
N LEU A 87 -1.66 21.04 -5.50
CA LEU A 87 -1.88 19.93 -4.57
C LEU A 87 -2.24 18.64 -5.33
N CYS A 88 -3.05 18.75 -6.38
CA CYS A 88 -3.32 17.62 -7.28
C CYS A 88 -2.01 17.13 -7.93
N GLY A 89 -1.70 15.85 -7.74
CA GLY A 89 -0.47 15.21 -8.23
C GLY A 89 0.73 15.38 -7.30
N LEU A 90 0.59 16.07 -6.17
CA LEU A 90 1.66 16.24 -5.20
C LEU A 90 2.00 14.90 -4.54
N GLN A 91 3.28 14.55 -4.52
CA GLN A 91 3.78 13.42 -3.76
C GLN A 91 3.78 13.77 -2.26
N VAL A 92 3.05 13.00 -1.47
CA VAL A 92 2.90 13.18 -0.01
C VAL A 92 3.43 12.01 0.80
N ILE A 93 3.71 10.87 0.15
CA ILE A 93 4.39 9.72 0.74
C ILE A 93 5.58 9.36 -0.16
N ALA A 94 6.77 9.23 0.42
CA ALA A 94 7.98 8.77 -0.24
C ALA A 94 8.61 7.60 0.53
N ASP A 95 9.30 6.71 -0.19
CA ASP A 95 10.20 5.69 0.36
C ASP A 95 9.59 4.78 1.44
N LEU A 96 8.27 4.56 1.42
CA LEU A 96 7.59 3.71 2.40
C LEU A 96 7.94 2.23 2.11
N ALA A 97 8.81 1.65 2.94
CA ALA A 97 9.46 0.38 2.67
C ALA A 97 8.73 -0.79 3.35
N PRO A 98 8.52 -1.92 2.67
CA PRO A 98 7.92 -3.11 3.27
C PRO A 98 8.83 -3.72 4.34
N GLN A 99 8.21 -4.21 5.41
CA GLN A 99 8.87 -4.88 6.54
C GLN A 99 8.56 -6.38 6.52
N SER A 100 9.37 -7.18 7.22
CA SER A 100 9.20 -8.64 7.27
C SER A 100 7.94 -9.11 8.00
N ASP A 101 7.32 -8.24 8.80
CA ASP A 101 6.10 -8.51 9.57
C ASP A 101 4.81 -8.13 8.81
N GLY A 102 4.93 -7.70 7.55
CA GLY A 102 3.80 -7.28 6.73
C GLY A 102 3.36 -5.82 6.95
N THR A 103 4.12 -5.03 7.71
CA THR A 103 3.94 -3.57 7.84
C THR A 103 4.85 -2.80 6.87
N TRP A 104 4.74 -1.47 6.87
CA TRP A 104 5.66 -0.59 6.15
C TRP A 104 6.25 0.46 7.10
N ASP A 105 7.49 0.86 6.85
CA ASP A 105 8.23 1.83 7.68
C ASP A 105 9.29 2.57 6.84
N ASN A 106 10.02 3.49 7.47
CA ASN A 106 11.06 4.35 6.86
C ASN A 106 10.54 5.30 5.77
N GLY A 107 9.22 5.49 5.67
CA GLY A 107 8.66 6.44 4.73
C GLY A 107 8.88 7.90 5.17
N HIS A 108 8.73 8.81 4.23
CA HIS A 108 8.69 10.25 4.47
C HIS A 108 7.33 10.79 4.07
N GLY A 109 6.69 11.48 5.01
CA GLY A 109 5.39 12.11 4.82
C GLY A 109 5.54 13.61 4.67
N TYR A 110 4.77 14.20 3.76
CA TYR A 110 4.57 15.65 3.69
C TYR A 110 3.08 15.95 3.82
N ASP A 111 2.74 16.78 4.81
CA ASP A 111 1.39 17.28 5.02
C ASP A 111 1.29 18.71 4.45
N PRO A 112 0.56 18.92 3.35
CA PRO A 112 0.38 20.23 2.74
C PRO A 112 -0.51 21.18 3.57
N ASP A 113 -1.31 20.67 4.49
CA ASP A 113 -2.18 21.51 5.33
C ASP A 113 -1.37 22.20 6.43
N SER A 114 -0.39 21.49 7.01
CA SER A 114 0.52 22.08 8.01
C SER A 114 1.87 22.53 7.44
N GLY A 115 2.24 22.11 6.23
CA GLY A 115 3.55 22.35 5.64
C GLY A 115 4.69 21.54 6.28
N LYS A 116 4.38 20.53 7.08
CA LYS A 116 5.35 19.76 7.88
C LYS A 116 5.69 18.42 7.23
N SER A 117 6.84 17.89 7.61
CA SER A 117 7.28 16.56 7.20
C SER A 117 7.56 15.66 8.39
N TYR A 118 7.30 14.37 8.20
CA TYR A 118 7.35 13.35 9.24
C TYR A 118 7.99 12.07 8.71
N THR A 119 8.46 11.21 9.62
CA THR A 119 8.69 9.80 9.27
C THR A 119 7.34 9.08 9.28
N LEU A 120 7.12 8.20 8.30
CA LEU A 120 5.90 7.44 8.13
C LEU A 120 6.11 5.94 8.35
N SER A 121 5.11 5.34 8.98
CA SER A 121 4.90 3.90 8.97
C SER A 121 3.44 3.59 8.66
N ALA A 122 3.15 2.42 8.11
CA ALA A 122 1.79 2.03 7.77
C ALA A 122 1.50 0.57 8.15
N GLN A 123 0.24 0.28 8.44
CA GLN A 123 -0.26 -1.08 8.64
C GLN A 123 -1.73 -1.17 8.23
N LEU A 124 -2.15 -2.33 7.71
CA LEU A 124 -3.57 -2.59 7.51
C LEU A 124 -4.22 -2.98 8.84
N SER A 125 -5.22 -2.20 9.26
CA SER A 125 -6.09 -2.53 10.41
C SER A 125 -7.38 -3.24 9.98
N GLY A 126 -7.63 -3.34 8.68
CA GLY A 126 -8.72 -4.11 8.07
C GLY A 126 -8.53 -4.27 6.56
N PRO A 127 -9.44 -4.98 5.85
CA PRO A 127 -9.33 -5.16 4.39
C PRO A 127 -9.39 -3.84 3.61
N ASP A 128 -10.09 -2.86 4.17
CA ASP A 128 -10.35 -1.54 3.58
C ASP A 128 -9.92 -0.38 4.49
N THR A 129 -9.08 -0.65 5.49
CA THR A 129 -8.64 0.33 6.50
C THR A 129 -7.11 0.28 6.63
N LEU A 130 -6.48 1.44 6.46
CA LEU A 130 -5.03 1.65 6.53
C LEU A 130 -4.74 2.66 7.64
N ASP A 131 -3.94 2.25 8.62
CA ASP A 131 -3.42 3.16 9.63
C ASP A 131 -2.08 3.71 9.14
N LEU A 132 -2.03 5.00 8.84
CA LEU A 132 -0.83 5.73 8.44
C LEU A 132 -0.36 6.58 9.62
N ARG A 133 0.83 6.29 10.14
CA ARG A 133 1.37 6.96 11.34
C ARG A 133 2.53 7.87 10.98
N GLY A 134 2.40 9.16 11.31
CA GLY A 134 3.44 10.17 11.23
C GLY A 134 4.08 10.44 12.58
N TYR A 135 5.40 10.53 12.63
CA TYR A 135 6.14 10.82 13.87
C TYR A 135 7.43 11.61 13.63
N VAL A 136 7.94 12.23 14.70
CA VAL A 136 9.24 12.92 14.71
C VAL A 136 10.16 12.22 15.70
N GLY A 137 11.27 11.68 15.21
CA GLY A 137 12.23 10.94 16.03
C GLY A 137 11.72 9.55 16.41
N MET A 138 11.08 9.41 17.58
CA MET A 138 10.60 8.11 18.06
C MET A 138 9.17 7.82 17.59
N LYS A 139 8.92 6.61 17.08
CA LYS A 139 7.60 6.16 16.58
C LYS A 139 6.46 6.29 17.60
N LEU A 140 6.76 6.22 18.90
CA LEU A 140 5.77 6.40 19.98
C LEU A 140 5.29 7.86 20.11
N MET A 141 6.05 8.84 19.65
CA MET A 141 5.74 10.27 19.69
C MET A 141 5.22 10.74 18.32
N GLY A 142 4.02 10.29 17.98
CA GLY A 142 3.40 10.55 16.69
C GLY A 142 1.90 10.37 16.71
N GLU A 143 1.29 10.69 15.59
CA GLU A 143 -0.14 10.64 15.36
C GLU A 143 -0.45 9.62 14.26
N THR A 144 -1.60 8.96 14.40
CA THR A 144 -2.07 7.99 13.42
C THR A 144 -3.30 8.55 12.75
N GLU A 145 -3.26 8.60 11.42
CA GLU A 145 -4.40 8.86 10.56
C GLU A 145 -4.95 7.52 10.05
N THR A 146 -6.27 7.32 10.16
CA THR A 146 -6.93 6.13 9.63
C THR A 146 -7.54 6.46 8.28
N MET A 147 -6.95 5.91 7.22
CA MET A 147 -7.45 6.02 5.87
C MET A 147 -8.39 4.87 5.52
N THR A 148 -9.34 5.13 4.62
CA THR A 148 -10.27 4.10 4.11
C THR A 148 -10.12 3.94 2.61
N ARG A 149 -10.39 2.74 2.07
CA ARG A 149 -10.35 2.59 0.60
C ARG A 149 -11.31 3.55 -0.08
N ALA A 150 -10.81 4.24 -1.10
CA ALA A 150 -11.64 5.09 -1.94
C ALA A 150 -12.41 4.25 -2.98
N PRO A 151 -13.56 4.76 -3.49
CA PRO A 151 -14.24 4.17 -4.63
C PRO A 151 -13.31 4.04 -5.85
N LYS A 152 -13.43 2.94 -6.59
CA LYS A 152 -12.60 2.68 -7.78
C LYS A 152 -12.87 3.67 -8.92
N ASP A 153 -14.06 4.25 -8.94
CA ASP A 153 -14.53 5.24 -9.91
C ASP A 153 -14.40 6.68 -9.38
N LEU A 154 -13.65 6.91 -8.29
CA LEU A 154 -13.40 8.25 -7.77
C LEU A 154 -12.87 9.16 -8.88
N PRO A 155 -13.51 10.32 -9.14
CA PRO A 155 -13.04 11.23 -10.17
C PRO A 155 -11.63 11.66 -9.80
N ARG A 156 -10.72 11.57 -10.75
CA ARG A 156 -9.33 11.98 -10.50
C ARG A 156 -9.15 13.44 -10.83
N CYS A 157 -8.24 14.10 -10.13
CA CYS A 157 -7.67 15.38 -10.55
C CYS A 157 -7.36 15.29 -12.04
N LYS A 158 -7.77 16.30 -12.81
CA LYS A 158 -7.33 16.41 -14.20
C LYS A 158 -5.81 16.52 -14.15
N ALA A 159 -5.11 15.59 -14.79
CA ALA A 159 -3.66 15.69 -14.94
C ALA A 159 -3.37 17.07 -15.52
N GLY A 160 -2.62 17.90 -14.78
CA GLY A 160 -2.22 19.21 -15.25
C GLY A 160 -1.54 19.01 -16.61
N ALA A 161 -2.09 19.63 -17.65
CA ALA A 161 -1.42 19.72 -18.93
C ALA A 161 -0.03 20.34 -18.65
N LYS A 162 1.02 19.61 -19.02
CA LYS A 162 2.40 20.10 -19.00
C LYS A 162 2.52 21.41 -19.76
#